data_AF-A0AAV2KQI1-F1
#
_entry.id   AF-A0AAV2KQI1-F1
#
_cell.length_a   1.000
_cell.length_b   1.000
_cell.length_c   1.000
_cell.angle_alpha   90.00
_cell.angle_beta   90.00
_cell.angle_gamma   90.00
#
_symmetry.space_group_name_H-M   'P 1'
#
loop_
_entity.id
_entity.type
_entity.pdbx_description
1 polymer ?
#
loop_
_entity_poly.entity_id
_entity_poly.type
_entity_poly.pdbx_seq_one_letter_code
_entity_poly.pdbx_strand_id
1 'polypeptide(L)'
;MGRANLHIFDEWCGSSVDSLRKNVHFPLHPHVRTTVPKLALAPQQNQYGLRIFGYLHPPADGEYIFALDSAKNSELWLSSDESPLNVVLRAWVGKVCLLSSTQFPAFIHAGQRLTTLVLPDWC
;
A
#
# COMPACT_ATOMS: atom_id res chain seq x y z
N MET A 1 14.77 10.70 -9.89
CA MET A 1 14.35 10.17 -8.57
C MET A 1 13.01 9.44 -8.74
N GLY A 2 12.85 8.27 -8.13
CA GLY A 2 11.63 7.45 -8.27
C GLY A 2 10.39 8.09 -7.64
N ARG A 3 9.21 7.75 -8.15
CA ARG A 3 7.90 8.18 -7.63
C ARG A 3 6.95 6.98 -7.63
N ALA A 4 6.01 6.94 -6.69
CA ALA A 4 4.94 5.96 -6.65
C ALA A 4 3.59 6.63 -6.95
N ASN A 5 2.66 5.91 -7.57
CA ASN A 5 1.30 6.39 -7.78
C ASN A 5 0.53 6.32 -6.46
N LEU A 6 -0.30 7.32 -6.20
CA LEU A 6 -1.18 7.38 -5.06
C LEU A 6 -2.61 7.61 -5.55
N HIS A 7 -3.50 6.71 -5.15
CA HIS A 7 -4.94 6.91 -5.22
C HIS A 7 -5.48 7.21 -3.82
N ILE A 8 -6.32 8.23 -3.72
CA ILE A 8 -7.07 8.57 -2.50
C ILE A 8 -8.55 8.37 -2.78
N PHE A 9 -9.21 7.63 -1.91
CA PHE A 9 -10.64 7.40 -1.91
C PHE A 9 -11.23 8.16 -0.72
N ASP A 10 -11.66 9.41 -0.93
CA ASP A 10 -12.33 10.22 0.11
C ASP A 10 -13.67 9.61 0.55
N GLU A 11 -14.15 10.08 1.71
CA GLU A 11 -15.44 9.68 2.32
C GLU A 11 -15.55 8.17 2.54
N TRP A 12 -14.41 7.51 2.72
CA TRP A 12 -14.36 6.08 2.99
C TRP A 12 -14.40 5.80 4.50
N CYS A 13 -15.42 5.05 4.89
CA CYS A 13 -15.69 4.60 6.25
C CYS A 13 -15.78 3.06 6.23
N GLY A 14 -14.65 2.39 6.39
CA GLY A 14 -14.57 0.93 6.33
C GLY A 14 -13.61 0.40 7.38
N SER A 15 -13.95 -0.75 7.97
CA SER A 15 -13.20 -1.34 9.09
C SER A 15 -12.01 -2.20 8.66
N SER A 16 -11.82 -2.44 7.36
CA SER A 16 -10.77 -3.32 6.84
C SER A 16 -10.39 -3.01 5.39
N VAL A 17 -9.16 -3.37 5.00
CA VAL A 17 -8.67 -3.26 3.62
C VAL A 17 -9.53 -4.10 2.66
N ASP A 18 -10.04 -5.23 3.14
CA ASP A 18 -10.99 -6.05 2.39
C ASP A 18 -12.27 -5.29 2.00
N SER A 19 -12.80 -4.47 2.90
CA SER A 19 -13.97 -3.63 2.62
C SER A 19 -13.66 -2.59 1.55
N LEU A 20 -12.46 -1.97 1.58
CA LEU A 20 -12.04 -0.99 0.56
C LEU A 20 -11.99 -1.64 -0.82
N ARG A 21 -11.48 -2.87 -0.92
CA ARG A 21 -11.41 -3.61 -2.19
C ARG A 21 -12.79 -3.98 -2.75
N LYS A 22 -13.83 -4.03 -1.91
CA LYS A 22 -15.22 -4.30 -2.29
C LYS A 22 -15.99 -3.03 -2.69
N ASN A 23 -15.42 -1.84 -2.49
CA ASN A 23 -16.05 -0.58 -2.92
C ASN A 23 -16.16 -0.55 -4.46
N VAL A 24 -17.32 -0.15 -4.97
CA VAL A 24 -17.60 -0.01 -6.42
C VAL A 24 -16.63 0.91 -7.16
N HIS A 25 -16.07 1.91 -6.47
CA HIS A 25 -15.09 2.84 -7.00
C HIS A 25 -13.68 2.24 -7.04
N PHE A 26 -13.40 1.23 -6.23
CA PHE A 26 -12.08 0.60 -6.21
C PHE A 26 -11.93 -0.41 -7.37
N PRO A 27 -10.78 -0.48 -8.05
CA PRO A 27 -9.63 0.43 -7.96
C PRO A 27 -9.68 1.62 -8.93
N LEU A 28 -10.66 1.65 -9.83
CA LEU A 28 -10.60 2.43 -11.08
C LEU A 28 -11.05 3.88 -10.94
N HIS A 29 -11.84 4.21 -9.94
CA HIS A 29 -12.47 5.54 -9.77
C HIS A 29 -12.09 6.17 -8.42
N PRO A 30 -10.80 6.43 -8.15
CA PRO A 30 -10.42 7.19 -6.95
C PRO A 30 -10.83 8.66 -7.07
N HIS A 31 -11.05 9.30 -5.93
CA HIS A 31 -11.34 10.74 -5.85
C HIS A 31 -10.12 11.58 -6.24
N VAL A 32 -8.93 11.16 -5.81
CA VAL A 32 -7.66 11.82 -6.18
C VAL A 32 -6.67 10.83 -6.78
N ARG A 33 -6.02 11.24 -7.88
CA ARG A 33 -4.88 10.56 -8.48
C ARG A 33 -3.67 11.48 -8.44
N THR A 34 -2.60 11.05 -7.79
CA THR A 34 -1.35 11.82 -7.69
C THR A 34 -0.13 10.89 -7.61
N THR A 35 1.06 11.46 -7.41
CA THR A 35 2.29 10.69 -7.18
C THR A 35 3.04 11.21 -5.98
N VAL A 36 3.69 10.29 -5.26
CA VAL A 36 4.47 10.59 -4.05
C VAL A 36 5.95 10.26 -4.25
N PRO A 37 6.87 11.09 -3.75
CA PRO A 37 8.30 10.83 -3.84
C PRO A 37 8.79 9.83 -2.78
N LYS A 38 7.98 9.54 -1.76
CA LYS A 38 8.29 8.65 -0.64
C LYS A 38 7.06 7.82 -0.27
N LEU A 39 7.28 6.61 0.25
CA LEU A 39 6.25 5.67 0.68
C LEU A 39 5.79 5.87 2.13
N ALA A 40 6.14 7.01 2.74
CA ALA A 40 5.70 7.40 4.09
C ALA A 40 4.74 8.58 3.95
N LEU A 41 3.45 8.36 4.24
CA LEU A 41 2.39 9.34 4.03
C LEU A 41 1.55 9.51 5.30
N ALA A 42 1.17 10.76 5.57
CA ALA A 42 0.20 11.13 6.60
C ALA A 42 -0.76 12.19 6.01
N PRO A 43 -1.79 11.77 5.25
CA PRO A 43 -2.82 12.68 4.73
C PRO A 43 -3.57 13.41 5.86
N GLN A 44 -4.07 14.61 5.55
CA GLN A 44 -4.80 15.43 6.52
C GLN A 44 -6.30 15.09 6.59
N GLN A 45 -6.86 14.39 5.61
CA GLN A 45 -8.26 13.98 5.64
C GLN A 45 -8.51 12.97 6.78
N ASN A 46 -9.69 12.98 7.40
CA ASN A 46 -9.99 12.00 8.47
C ASN A 46 -10.59 10.70 7.91
N GLN A 47 -11.30 10.76 6.79
CA GLN A 47 -12.01 9.63 6.19
C GLN A 47 -11.54 9.43 4.75
N TYR A 48 -10.60 8.52 4.57
CA TYR A 48 -10.03 8.22 3.26
C TYR A 48 -9.73 6.72 3.13
N GLY A 49 -9.33 6.28 1.95
CA GLY A 49 -8.59 5.04 1.75
C GLY A 49 -7.44 5.35 0.82
N LEU A 50 -6.26 4.79 1.05
CA LEU A 50 -5.11 4.98 0.16
C LEU A 50 -4.76 3.70 -0.55
N ARG A 51 -4.38 3.86 -1.81
CA ARG A 51 -3.65 2.84 -2.55
C ARG A 51 -2.39 3.46 -3.14
N ILE A 52 -1.25 3.02 -2.64
CA ILE A 52 0.07 3.36 -3.19
C ILE A 52 0.50 2.21 -4.09
N PHE A 53 0.92 2.49 -5.32
CA PHE A 53 1.30 1.41 -6.25
C PHE A 53 2.30 1.86 -7.31
N GLY A 54 3.05 0.90 -7.82
CA GLY A 54 4.05 1.12 -8.85
C GLY A 54 4.90 -0.10 -9.09
N TYR A 55 6.06 0.12 -9.72
CA TYR A 55 7.05 -0.91 -9.98
C TYR A 55 8.34 -0.59 -9.25
N LEU A 56 8.99 -1.61 -8.71
CA LEU A 56 10.29 -1.49 -8.07
C LEU A 56 11.38 -1.40 -9.13
N HIS A 57 12.31 -0.47 -8.90
CA HIS A 57 13.51 -0.29 -9.71
C HIS A 57 14.71 -0.21 -8.76
N PRO A 58 15.12 -1.36 -8.17
CA PRO A 58 16.25 -1.38 -7.24
C PRO A 58 17.55 -1.05 -8.00
N PRO A 59 18.56 -0.49 -7.31
CA PRO A 59 19.87 -0.25 -7.91
C PRO A 59 20.61 -1.54 -8.31
N ALA A 60 20.30 -2.65 -7.64
CA ALA A 60 20.77 -3.99 -7.95
C ALA A 60 19.77 -5.03 -7.44
N ASP A 61 19.73 -6.19 -8.08
CA ASP A 61 18.95 -7.33 -7.59
C ASP A 61 19.55 -7.84 -6.28
N GLY A 62 18.70 -8.31 -5.37
CA GLY A 62 19.15 -8.83 -4.08
C GLY A 62 18.05 -8.89 -3.03
N GLU A 63 18.44 -9.22 -1.80
CA GLU A 63 17.53 -9.22 -0.66
C GLU A 63 17.38 -7.81 -0.08
N TYR A 64 16.12 -7.39 0.07
CA TYR A 64 15.75 -6.13 0.69
C TYR A 64 14.81 -6.40 1.87
N ILE A 65 14.97 -5.62 2.94
CA ILE A 65 14.03 -5.63 4.06
C ILE A 65 12.97 -4.56 3.83
N PHE A 66 11.72 -4.98 3.82
CA PHE A 66 10.58 -4.08 3.80
C PHE A 66 10.05 -3.90 5.20
N ALA A 67 9.65 -2.67 5.53
CA ALA A 67 8.93 -2.35 6.74
C ALA A 67 7.57 -1.76 6.36
N LEU A 68 6.51 -2.31 6.95
CA LEU A 68 5.16 -1.78 6.88
C LEU A 68 4.79 -1.29 8.28
N ASP A 69 4.54 0.01 8.40
CA ASP A 69 4.11 0.64 9.64
C ASP A 69 2.80 1.38 9.41
N SER A 70 1.85 1.19 10.33
CA SER A 70 0.56 1.84 10.32
C SER A 70 0.01 1.92 11.74
N ALA A 71 -0.75 2.97 12.02
CA ALA A 71 -1.49 3.08 13.27
C ALA A 71 -2.57 2.00 13.40
N LYS A 72 -3.07 1.46 12.28
CA LYS A 72 -4.17 0.49 12.24
C LYS A 72 -4.02 -0.52 11.10
N ASN A 73 -4.84 -0.41 10.05
CA ASN A 73 -4.95 -1.44 9.03
C ASN A 73 -4.19 -1.05 7.76
N SER A 74 -3.21 -1.85 7.39
CA SER A 74 -2.53 -1.73 6.11
C SER A 74 -2.12 -3.11 5.58
N GLU A 75 -2.02 -3.22 4.26
CA GLU A 75 -1.54 -4.42 3.59
C GLU A 75 -0.51 -4.03 2.53
N LEU A 76 0.57 -4.82 2.44
CA LEU A 76 1.58 -4.70 1.41
C LEU A 76 1.59 -5.97 0.55
N TRP A 77 1.38 -5.75 -0.74
CA TRP A 77 1.35 -6.75 -1.78
C TRP A 77 2.54 -6.54 -2.72
N LEU A 78 3.24 -7.63 -3.06
CA LEU A 78 4.41 -7.62 -3.93
C LEU A 78 4.32 -8.79 -4.91
N SER A 79 4.62 -8.57 -6.18
CA SER A 79 4.72 -9.66 -7.14
C SER A 79 5.94 -10.55 -6.87
N SER A 80 5.80 -11.86 -7.07
CA SER A 80 6.94 -12.79 -6.98
C SER A 80 7.93 -12.63 -8.13
N ASP A 81 7.49 -12.04 -9.24
CA ASP A 81 8.27 -11.86 -10.47
C ASP A 81 7.86 -10.54 -11.19
N GLU A 82 8.28 -10.36 -12.45
CA GLU A 82 7.99 -9.17 -13.26
C GLU A 82 6.53 -9.12 -13.71
N SER A 83 5.77 -10.22 -13.58
CA SER A 83 4.38 -10.26 -13.94
C SER A 83 3.54 -9.52 -12.89
N PRO A 84 2.81 -8.46 -13.29
CA PRO A 84 1.94 -7.72 -12.38
C PRO A 84 0.73 -8.53 -11.90
N LEU A 85 0.54 -9.75 -12.43
CA LEU A 85 -0.52 -10.69 -12.07
C LEU A 85 -0.12 -11.57 -10.87
N ASN A 86 1.17 -11.81 -10.66
CA ASN A 86 1.67 -12.72 -9.61
C ASN A 86 1.85 -12.01 -8.27
N VAL A 87 0.92 -11.11 -7.92
CA VAL A 87 0.94 -10.33 -6.67
C VAL A 87 0.42 -11.18 -5.51
N VAL A 88 1.17 -11.17 -4.41
CA VAL A 88 0.78 -11.88 -3.18
C VAL A 88 0.95 -10.98 -1.96
N LEU A 89 0.15 -11.22 -0.92
CA LEU A 89 0.26 -10.53 0.35
C LEU A 89 1.59 -10.89 1.01
N ARG A 90 2.42 -9.90 1.32
CA ARG A 90 3.72 -10.12 2.00
C ARG A 90 3.70 -9.69 3.45
N ALA A 91 3.00 -8.60 3.75
CA ALA A 91 2.83 -8.12 5.10
C ALA A 91 1.48 -7.45 5.26
N TRP A 92 0.99 -7.46 6.49
CA TRP A 92 -0.19 -6.73 6.89
C TRP A 92 0.03 -6.23 8.31
N VAL A 93 -0.57 -5.09 8.61
CA VAL A 93 -0.66 -4.52 9.94
C VAL A 93 -2.15 -4.41 10.25
N GLY A 94 -2.58 -4.87 11.43
CA GLY A 94 -3.98 -4.80 11.82
C GLY A 94 -4.25 -5.26 13.26
N LYS A 95 -5.20 -4.55 13.89
CA LYS A 95 -5.76 -4.74 15.23
C LYS A 95 -4.78 -4.96 16.41
N VAL A 96 -4.04 -3.90 16.75
CA VAL A 96 -3.82 -3.42 18.13
C VAL A 96 -3.93 -1.89 18.09
N CYS A 97 -4.42 -1.25 19.17
CA CYS A 97 -4.53 0.23 19.26
C CYS A 97 -3.19 0.95 19.43
N LEU A 98 -2.11 0.34 18.96
CA LEU A 98 -0.73 0.82 19.03
C LEU A 98 -0.14 0.77 17.62
N LEU A 99 0.78 1.69 17.31
CA LEU A 99 1.62 1.60 16.12
C LEU A 99 2.18 0.18 16.03
N SER A 100 1.80 -0.53 14.98
CA SER A 100 2.24 -1.89 14.75
C SER A 100 3.07 -1.91 13.48
N SER A 101 4.28 -2.43 13.60
CA SER A 101 5.24 -2.51 12.51
C SER A 101 5.49 -3.98 12.18
N THR A 102 5.41 -4.32 10.90
CA THR A 102 5.79 -5.65 10.39
C THR A 102 6.96 -5.49 9.42
N GLN A 103 7.97 -6.34 9.57
CA GLN A 103 9.10 -6.41 8.66
C GLN A 103 9.17 -7.78 7.99
N PHE A 104 9.60 -7.81 6.73
CA PHE A 104 9.82 -9.06 6.01
C PHE A 104 10.96 -8.91 4.99
N PRO A 105 11.81 -9.93 4.83
CA PRO A 105 12.76 -9.98 3.73
C PRO A 105 12.04 -10.33 2.42
N ALA A 106 12.47 -9.72 1.32
CA ALA A 106 12.05 -10.10 -0.03
C ALA A 106 13.21 -9.98 -1.00
N PHE A 107 13.35 -10.95 -1.89
CA PHE A 107 14.28 -10.87 -3.01
C PHE A 107 13.67 -9.99 -4.11
N ILE A 108 14.34 -8.90 -4.45
CA ILE A 108 13.86 -7.89 -5.38
C ILE A 108 14.69 -7.89 -6.64
N HIS A 109 13.99 -7.82 -7.77
CA HIS A 109 14.55 -7.52 -9.08
C HIS A 109 13.75 -6.41 -9.76
N ALA A 110 14.29 -5.83 -10.82
CA ALA A 110 13.60 -4.81 -11.60
C ALA A 110 12.25 -5.32 -12.13
N GLY A 111 11.22 -4.47 -12.13
CA GLY A 111 9.93 -4.76 -12.76
C GLY A 111 8.91 -5.45 -11.85
N GLN A 112 9.24 -5.78 -10.60
CA GLN A 112 8.24 -6.27 -9.65
C GLN A 112 7.21 -5.19 -9.30
N ARG A 113 5.93 -5.57 -9.24
CA ARG A 113 4.82 -4.69 -8.87
C ARG A 113 4.64 -4.64 -7.36
N LEU A 114 4.65 -3.43 -6.82
CA LEU A 114 4.31 -3.13 -5.42
C LEU A 114 2.93 -2.50 -5.35
N THR A 115 2.11 -2.91 -4.38
CA THR A 115 0.86 -2.23 -4.01
C THR A 115 0.68 -2.25 -2.51
N THR A 116 0.54 -1.07 -1.91
CA THR A 116 0.24 -0.89 -0.49
C THR A 116 -1.14 -0.27 -0.35
N LEU A 117 -1.98 -0.89 0.47
CA LEU A 117 -3.29 -0.37 0.84
C LEU A 117 -3.22 0.13 2.29
N VAL A 118 -3.70 1.35 2.53
CA VAL A 118 -3.69 1.97 3.86
C VAL A 118 -5.07 2.52 4.15
N LEU A 119 -5.55 2.32 5.37
CA LEU A 119 -6.80 2.88 5.85
C LEU A 119 -6.57 3.81 7.05
N PRO A 120 -7.14 5.03 7.04
CA PRO A 120 -7.42 5.81 8.22
C PRO A 120 -8.67 5.30 8.92
N ASP A 121 -8.90 5.93 10.06
CA ASP A 121 -9.48 5.30 11.21
C ASP A 121 -10.57 6.19 11.77
N TRP A 122 -11.56 6.57 10.96
CA TRP A 122 -12.70 7.36 11.45
C TRP A 122 -14.00 6.95 10.77
N CYS A 123 -14.45 5.77 11.15
CA CYS A 123 -15.78 5.59 11.70
C CYS A 123 -15.61 4.84 13.02
#